data_AF-A0A1I3E677-F1
#
_entry.id   AF-A0A1I3E677-F1
#
_cell.length_a   1.000
_cell.length_b   1.000
_cell.length_c   1.000
_cell.angle_alpha   90.00
_cell.angle_beta   90.00
_cell.angle_gamma   90.00
#
_symmetry.space_group_name_H-M   'P 1'
#
loop_
_entity.id
_entity.type
_entity.pdbx_description
1 polymer ?
#
loop_
_entity_poly.entity_id
_entity_poly.type
_entity_poly.pdbx_seq_one_letter_code
_entity_poly.pdbx_strand_id
1 'polypeptide(L)'
;MTATLPPEQSALDREILDELFEIVPDEWDAFLLSVEPRKLDGDGQIVTIVNPDIAGAEIPATEAIRVCIAKLAAFFAREKRSWERLTYAAFADEAGTWRVKITAPLPPPTAPAG
;
A
#
# COMPACT_ATOMS: atom_id res chain seq x y z
N MET A 1 13.44 -3.64 17.32
CA MET A 1 13.31 -4.96 16.65
C MET A 1 12.64 -4.71 15.32
N THR A 2 13.38 -4.75 14.22
CA THR A 2 12.88 -4.59 12.86
C THR A 2 12.17 -5.89 12.48
N ALA A 3 10.83 -5.89 12.49
CA ALA A 3 10.07 -6.99 11.92
C ALA A 3 10.28 -6.96 10.41
N THR A 4 11.11 -7.87 9.90
CA THR A 4 11.28 -8.07 8.46
C THR A 4 9.96 -8.57 7.88
N LEU A 5 9.40 -7.86 6.91
CA LEU A 5 8.20 -8.30 6.21
C LEU A 5 8.46 -9.62 5.48
N PRO A 6 7.45 -10.51 5.35
CA PRO A 6 7.60 -11.69 4.51
C PRO A 6 8.04 -11.32 3.09
N PRO A 7 8.88 -12.13 2.41
CA PRO A 7 9.36 -11.84 1.05
C PRO A 7 8.22 -11.61 0.05
N GLU A 8 7.13 -12.38 0.18
CA GLU A 8 5.93 -12.28 -0.67
C GLU A 8 5.19 -10.94 -0.48
N GLN A 9 5.01 -10.49 0.77
CA GLN A 9 4.43 -9.18 1.05
C GLN A 9 5.33 -8.06 0.48
N SER A 10 6.65 -8.19 0.65
CA SER A 10 7.59 -7.17 0.19
C SER A 10 7.66 -7.06 -1.34
N ALA A 11 7.48 -8.19 -2.06
CA ALA A 11 7.38 -8.20 -3.51
C ALA A 11 6.11 -7.49 -3.99
N LEU A 12 4.96 -7.79 -3.38
CA LEU A 12 3.69 -7.13 -3.68
C LEU A 12 3.72 -5.62 -3.36
N ASP A 13 4.32 -5.25 -2.22
CA ASP A 13 4.48 -3.85 -1.84
C ASP A 13 5.34 -3.08 -2.86
N ARG A 14 6.37 -3.74 -3.40
CA ARG A 14 7.21 -3.17 -4.47
C ARG A 14 6.44 -3.03 -5.78
N GLU A 15 5.71 -4.07 -6.21
CA GLU A 15 4.87 -4.00 -7.40
C GLU A 15 3.87 -2.82 -7.31
N ILE A 16 3.24 -2.62 -6.15
CA ILE A 16 2.34 -1.49 -5.92
C ILE A 16 3.07 -0.14 -6.05
N LEU A 17 4.27 -0.01 -5.50
CA LEU A 17 5.04 1.23 -5.57
C LEU A 17 5.50 1.53 -7.00
N ASP A 18 6.00 0.53 -7.72
CA ASP A 18 6.44 0.68 -9.10
C ASP A 18 5.27 1.20 -9.96
N GLU A 19 4.08 0.59 -9.84
CA GLU A 19 2.86 1.04 -10.53
C GLU A 19 2.39 2.44 -10.09
N LEU A 20 2.55 2.80 -8.81
CA LEU A 20 2.21 4.15 -8.34
C LEU A 20 3.14 5.19 -8.98
N PHE A 21 4.44 4.94 -9.02
CA PHE A 21 5.40 5.85 -9.64
C PHE A 21 5.18 6.02 -11.15
N GLU A 22 4.57 5.04 -11.83
CA GLU A 22 4.20 5.16 -13.24
C GLU A 22 2.98 6.06 -13.50
N ILE A 23 2.08 6.21 -12.52
CA ILE A 23 0.82 6.94 -12.71
C ILE A 23 0.78 8.28 -11.96
N VAL A 24 1.66 8.47 -10.99
CA VAL A 24 1.80 9.74 -10.27
C VAL A 24 2.29 10.80 -11.26
N PRO A 25 1.56 11.93 -11.41
CA PRO A 25 2.00 13.01 -12.29
C PRO A 25 3.39 13.54 -11.91
N ASP A 26 4.20 13.91 -12.91
CA ASP A 26 5.56 14.42 -12.69
C ASP A 26 5.61 15.68 -11.81
N GLU A 27 4.51 16.44 -11.75
CA GLU A 27 4.36 17.63 -10.91
C GLU A 27 4.09 17.33 -9.42
N TRP A 28 3.87 16.07 -9.05
CA TRP A 28 3.63 15.68 -7.67
C TRP A 28 4.94 15.37 -6.96
N ASP A 29 5.24 16.12 -5.91
CA ASP A 29 6.36 15.82 -4.99
C ASP A 29 5.95 14.89 -3.83
N ALA A 30 4.68 14.49 -3.76
CA ALA A 30 4.17 13.58 -2.75
C ALA A 30 2.94 12.81 -3.23
N PHE A 31 2.79 11.58 -2.73
CA PHE A 31 1.54 10.82 -2.89
C PHE A 31 1.20 10.03 -1.62
N LEU A 32 -0.08 9.73 -1.50
CA LEU A 32 -0.65 8.88 -0.47
C LEU A 32 -1.65 7.90 -1.11
N LEU A 33 -1.28 6.63 -1.18
CA LEU A 33 -2.21 5.54 -1.43
C LEU A 33 -2.75 5.02 -0.09
N SER A 34 -4.06 4.99 0.04
CA SER A 34 -4.79 4.36 1.16
C SER A 34 -5.66 3.22 0.63
N VAL A 35 -5.59 2.08 1.31
CA VAL A 35 -6.38 0.88 0.99
C VAL A 35 -7.13 0.41 2.22
N GLU A 36 -8.44 0.24 2.10
CA GLU A 36 -9.29 -0.24 3.20
C GLU A 36 -10.14 -1.43 2.73
N PRO A 37 -10.31 -2.48 3.55
CA PRO A 37 -11.28 -3.53 3.24
C PRO A 37 -12.69 -2.95 3.26
N ARG A 38 -13.51 -3.34 2.27
CA ARG A 38 -14.91 -2.95 2.25
C ARG A 38 -15.67 -3.73 3.34
N LYS A 39 -16.16 -3.03 4.37
CA LYS A 39 -16.79 -3.65 5.57
C LYS A 39 -18.30 -3.93 5.44
N LEU A 40 -18.97 -3.34 4.44
CA LEU A 40 -20.42 -3.41 4.25
C LEU A 40 -20.75 -3.99 2.86
N ASP A 41 -21.15 -5.27 2.84
CA ASP A 41 -21.85 -5.93 1.72
C ASP A 41 -21.13 -6.03 0.35
N GLY A 42 -19.81 -5.97 0.30
CA GLY A 42 -19.08 -6.22 -0.94
C GLY A 42 -17.71 -6.79 -0.73
N ASP A 43 -17.35 -7.79 -1.54
CA ASP A 43 -15.97 -8.21 -1.69
C ASP A 43 -15.14 -7.08 -2.30
N GLY A 44 -13.92 -6.87 -1.79
CA GLY A 44 -12.94 -5.97 -2.37
C GLY A 44 -12.40 -4.89 -1.43
N GLN A 45 -11.72 -3.92 -2.03
CA GLN A 45 -10.97 -2.88 -1.33
C GLN A 45 -11.36 -1.50 -1.85
N ILE A 46 -11.46 -0.55 -0.94
CA ILE A 46 -11.54 0.88 -1.26
C ILE A 46 -10.10 1.35 -1.45
N VAL A 47 -9.80 1.93 -2.61
CA VAL A 47 -8.46 2.35 -3.01
C VAL A 47 -8.52 3.84 -3.35
N THR A 48 -7.72 4.64 -2.65
CA THR A 48 -7.68 6.09 -2.80
C THR A 48 -6.23 6.55 -2.98
N ILE A 49 -5.94 7.33 -4.02
CA ILE A 49 -4.60 7.84 -4.33
C ILE A 49 -4.68 9.35 -4.45
N VAL A 50 -4.02 10.07 -3.53
CA VAL A 50 -4.07 11.53 -3.47
C VAL A 50 -2.69 12.13 -3.37
N ASN A 51 -2.56 13.40 -3.76
CA ASN A 51 -1.45 14.24 -3.31
C ASN A 51 -1.85 14.90 -1.98
N PRO A 52 -1.15 14.62 -0.87
CA PRO A 52 -1.50 15.18 0.43
C PRO A 52 -1.29 16.70 0.53
N ASP A 53 -0.46 17.28 -0.33
CA ASP A 53 -0.09 18.70 -0.31
C ASP A 53 -0.99 19.57 -1.21
N ILE A 54 -1.77 18.94 -2.10
CA ILE A 54 -2.65 19.63 -3.06
C ILE A 54 -4.10 19.24 -2.79
N ALA A 55 -4.89 20.20 -2.27
CA ALA A 55 -6.28 19.97 -1.96
C ALA A 55 -7.10 19.51 -3.19
N GLY A 56 -7.73 18.34 -3.09
CA GLY A 56 -8.56 17.77 -4.15
C GLY A 56 -7.80 17.08 -5.28
N ALA A 57 -6.46 16.97 -5.19
CA ALA A 57 -5.67 16.22 -6.15
C ALA A 57 -5.76 14.72 -5.86
N GLU A 58 -6.59 14.03 -6.65
CA GLU A 58 -6.82 12.59 -6.59
C GLU A 58 -6.69 12.00 -7.98
N ILE A 59 -6.10 10.81 -8.08
CA ILE A 59 -6.04 10.03 -9.31
C ILE A 59 -6.70 8.66 -9.13
N PRO A 60 -7.35 8.13 -10.16
CA PRO A 60 -7.97 6.81 -10.08
C PRO A 60 -6.90 5.71 -10.04
N ALA A 61 -7.11 4.70 -9.19
CA ALA A 61 -6.27 3.50 -9.21
C ALA A 61 -6.48 2.70 -10.50
N THR A 62 -5.37 2.35 -11.16
CA THR A 62 -5.33 1.49 -12.35
C THR A 62 -5.73 0.06 -12.04
N GLU A 63 -6.00 -0.72 -13.08
CA GLU A 63 -6.26 -2.15 -12.95
C GLU A 63 -5.07 -2.90 -12.34
N ALA A 64 -3.84 -2.56 -12.72
CA ALA A 64 -2.63 -3.18 -12.21
C ALA A 64 -2.47 -2.97 -10.68
N ILE A 65 -2.68 -1.75 -10.18
CA ILE A 65 -2.69 -1.47 -8.74
C ILE A 65 -3.78 -2.29 -8.04
N ARG A 66 -4.99 -2.37 -8.62
CA ARG A 66 -6.11 -3.15 -8.04
C ARG A 66 -5.79 -4.65 -7.98
N VAL A 67 -5.16 -5.20 -9.01
CA VAL A 67 -4.73 -6.61 -9.04
C VAL A 67 -3.69 -6.87 -7.95
N CYS A 68 -2.71 -5.99 -7.77
CA CYS A 68 -1.70 -6.13 -6.72
C CYS A 68 -2.31 -6.06 -5.31
N ILE A 69 -3.23 -5.12 -5.09
CA ILE A 69 -3.98 -5.01 -3.84
C ILE A 69 -4.82 -6.27 -3.57
N ALA A 70 -5.47 -6.83 -4.60
CA ALA A 70 -6.24 -8.06 -4.46
C ALA A 70 -5.34 -9.26 -4.09
N LYS A 71 -4.16 -9.39 -4.70
CA LYS A 71 -3.15 -10.40 -4.31
C LYS A 71 -2.73 -10.22 -2.85
N LEU A 72 -2.50 -8.98 -2.42
CA LEU A 72 -2.10 -8.67 -1.05
C LEU A 72 -3.21 -8.97 -0.03
N ALA A 73 -4.46 -8.66 -0.37
CA ALA A 73 -5.62 -9.02 0.43
C ALA A 73 -5.78 -10.54 0.55
N ALA A 74 -5.61 -11.28 -0.54
CA ALA A 74 -5.64 -12.74 -0.55
C ALA A 74 -4.51 -13.34 0.30
N PHE A 75 -3.31 -12.75 0.24
CA PHE A 75 -2.18 -13.11 1.10
C PHE A 75 -2.56 -12.95 2.58
N PHE A 76 -3.07 -11.79 2.99
CA PHE A 76 -3.48 -11.60 4.39
C PHE A 76 -4.62 -12.51 4.83
N ALA A 77 -5.59 -12.78 3.97
CA ALA A 77 -6.64 -13.77 4.25
C ALA A 77 -6.06 -15.17 4.47
N ARG A 78 -5.10 -15.61 3.63
CA ARG A 78 -4.40 -16.90 3.77
C ARG A 78 -3.64 -17.00 5.09
N GLU A 79 -2.99 -15.92 5.49
CA GLU A 79 -2.27 -15.81 6.77
C GLU A 79 -3.20 -15.58 7.98
N LYS A 80 -4.52 -15.55 7.77
CA LYS A 80 -5.55 -15.22 8.79
C LYS A 80 -5.30 -13.89 9.49
N ARG A 81 -4.80 -12.90 8.74
CA ARG A 81 -4.47 -11.55 9.20
C ARG A 81 -5.58 -10.58 8.82
N SER A 82 -6.16 -9.91 9.80
CA SER A 82 -7.05 -8.78 9.58
C SER A 82 -6.27 -7.48 9.43
N TRP A 83 -6.76 -6.59 8.58
CA TRP A 83 -6.24 -5.23 8.42
C TRP A 83 -7.38 -4.21 8.52
N GLU A 84 -7.07 -2.99 8.96
CA GLU A 84 -8.03 -1.89 8.91
C GLU A 84 -7.75 -0.94 7.76
N ARG A 85 -6.46 -0.68 7.52
CA ARG A 85 -5.98 0.19 6.46
C ARG A 85 -4.54 -0.17 6.11
N LEU A 86 -4.21 -0.11 4.83
CA LEU A 86 -2.83 0.01 4.36
C LEU A 86 -2.57 1.42 3.87
N THR A 87 -1.34 1.87 4.05
CA THR A 87 -0.92 3.17 3.55
C THR A 87 0.46 3.09 2.92
N TYR A 88 0.56 3.53 1.68
CA TYR A 88 1.82 3.75 0.97
C TYR A 88 1.94 5.25 0.77
N ALA A 89 2.88 5.87 1.49
CA ALA A 89 3.17 7.29 1.36
C ALA A 89 4.56 7.46 0.78
N ALA A 90 4.73 8.39 -0.14
CA ALA A 90 6.04 8.82 -0.58
C ALA A 90 6.09 10.34 -0.70
N PHE A 91 7.28 10.89 -0.46
CA PHE A 91 7.58 12.31 -0.69
C PHE A 91 8.98 12.45 -1.27
N ALA A 92 9.17 13.37 -2.19
CA ALA A 92 10.47 13.79 -2.67
C ALA A 92 11.11 14.76 -1.67
N ASP A 93 12.39 14.54 -1.33
CA ASP A 93 13.15 15.53 -0.57
C ASP A 93 13.73 16.62 -1.49
N GLU A 94 14.37 17.65 -0.91
CA GLU A 94 14.95 18.79 -1.65
C GLU A 94 16.01 18.36 -2.69
N ALA A 95 16.54 17.14 -2.60
CA ALA A 95 17.48 16.58 -3.56
C ALA A 95 16.78 15.77 -4.68
N GLY A 96 15.45 15.73 -4.70
CA GLY A 96 14.64 14.93 -5.63
C GLY A 96 14.66 13.44 -5.31
N THR A 97 15.11 13.03 -4.12
CA THR A 97 15.11 11.63 -3.72
C THR A 97 13.78 11.28 -3.07
N TRP A 98 13.10 10.28 -3.61
CA TRP A 98 11.85 9.79 -3.05
C TRP A 98 12.08 8.95 -1.80
N ARG A 99 11.38 9.33 -0.73
CA ARG A 99 11.35 8.57 0.53
C ARG A 99 9.99 7.94 0.68
N VAL A 100 9.99 6.62 0.80
CA VAL A 100 8.78 5.80 0.90
C VAL A 100 8.57 5.32 2.33
N LYS A 101 7.33 5.39 2.79
CA LYS A 101 6.86 4.81 4.04
C LYS A 101 5.64 3.92 3.76
N ILE A 102 5.80 2.63 4.03
CA ILE A 102 4.71 1.66 4.00
C ILE A 102 4.24 1.45 5.43
N THR A 103 2.95 1.63 5.66
CA THR A 103 2.27 1.27 6.91
C THR A 103 1.31 0.13 6.60
N ALA A 104 1.77 -1.08 6.87
CA ALA A 104 1.00 -2.31 6.73
C ALA A 104 0.91 -3.01 8.09
N PRO A 105 -0.11 -3.86 8.34
CA PRO A 105 -0.08 -4.73 9.49
C PRO A 105 1.23 -5.51 9.48
N LEU A 106 1.83 -5.69 10.64
CA LEU A 106 2.97 -6.59 10.81
C LEU A 106 2.46 -8.04 10.87
N PRO A 107 3.27 -9.03 10.47
CA PRO A 107 2.95 -10.42 10.77
C PRO A 107 2.76 -10.57 12.29
N PRO A 108 1.81 -11.41 12.75
CA PRO A 108 1.77 -11.76 14.16
C PRO A 108 3.15 -12.32 14.56
N PRO A 109 3.63 -12.06 15.80
CA PRO A 109 4.86 -12.69 16.26
C PRO A 109 4.70 -14.21 16.09
N THR A 110 5.59 -14.84 15.34
CA THR A 110 5.64 -16.29 15.24
C THR A 110 5.69 -16.83 16.66
N ALA A 111 4.64 -17.54 17.08
CA ALA A 111 4.67 -18.26 18.34
C ALA A 111 5.92 -19.17 18.31
N PRO A 112 6.74 -19.21 19.37
CA PRO A 112 7.87 -20.12 19.41
C PRO A 112 7.34 -21.54 19.16
N ALA A 113 7.97 -22.25 18.22
CA ALA A 113 7.70 -23.67 18.02
C ALA A 113 7.90 -24.37 19.37
N GLY A 114 6.82 -24.98 19.87
CA GLY A 114 6.83 -25.77 21.10
C GLY A 114 7.57 -27.09 20.93
#